data_AF-A0A945X926-F1
#
_entry.id   AF-A0A945X926-F1
#
_cell.length_a   1.000
_cell.length_b   1.000
_cell.length_c   1.000
_cell.angle_alpha   90.00
_cell.angle_beta   90.00
_cell.angle_gamma   90.00
#
_symmetry.space_group_name_H-M   'P 1'
#
loop_
_entity.id
_entity.type
_entity.pdbx_description
1 polymer ?
#
loop_
_entity_poly.entity_id
_entity_poly.type
_entity_poly.pdbx_seq_one_letter_code
_entity_poly.pdbx_strand_id
1 'polypeptide(L)' 'SWFTIKQENEYFRIERFSPDGELECSRLFDVTPSSFDVKQPFEFTYLSHCKECTIIQNEVTYKFYTNEY' A
#
# COMPACT_ATOMS: atom_id res chain seq x y z
N SER A 1 7.01 -0.14 -13.16
CA SER A 1 6.89 0.53 -11.86
C SER A 1 6.94 -0.52 -10.78
N TRP A 2 7.69 -0.31 -9.69
CA TRP A 2 7.65 -1.18 -8.51
C TRP A 2 7.04 -0.43 -7.34
N PHE A 3 6.48 -1.19 -6.41
CA PHE A 3 5.82 -0.68 -5.22
C PHE A 3 6.56 -1.16 -3.99
N THR A 4 6.62 -0.32 -2.98
CA THR A 4 7.14 -0.69 -1.66
C THR A 4 6.11 -0.31 -0.62
N ILE A 5 6.02 -1.11 0.43
CA ILE A 5 5.17 -0.85 1.58
C ILE A 5 6.03 -0.95 2.83
N LYS A 6 5.88 0.02 3.72
CA LYS A 6 6.56 0.08 5.02
C LYS A 6 5.53 0.35 6.09
N GLN A 7 5.56 -0.42 7.16
CA GLN A 7 4.71 -0.15 8.32
C GLN A 7 5.32 1.01 9.13
N GLU A 8 4.53 2.07 9.33
CA GLU A 8 4.86 3.22 10.17
C GLU A 8 3.81 3.33 11.29
N ASN A 9 4.07 2.66 12.42
CA ASN A 9 3.15 2.54 13.55
C ASN A 9 1.82 1.85 13.16
N GLU A 10 0.71 2.58 13.23
CA GLU A 10 -0.64 2.13 12.86
C GLU A 10 -0.94 2.31 11.37
N TYR A 11 -0.08 3.03 10.65
CA TYR A 11 -0.23 3.34 9.23
C TYR A 11 0.76 2.56 8.37
N PHE A 12 0.49 2.54 7.06
CA PHE A 12 1.34 1.91 6.07
C PHE A 12 1.73 2.93 5.01
N ARG A 13 3.04 3.16 4.88
CA ARG A 13 3.59 4.00 3.83
C ARG A 13 3.75 3.19 2.56
N ILE A 14 3.06 3.59 1.51
CA ILE A 14 3.14 2.95 0.20
C ILE A 14 3.80 3.91 -0.76
N GLU A 15 4.85 3.42 -1.41
CA GLU A 15 5.70 4.18 -2.31
C GLU A 15 5.72 3.51 -3.68
N ARG A 16 5.37 4.26 -4.71
CA ARG A 16 5.45 3.84 -6.11
C ARG A 16 6.68 4.48 -6.73
N PHE A 17 7.49 3.65 -7.34
CA PHE A 17 8.64 4.09 -8.12
C PHE A 17 8.43 3.77 -9.59
N SER A 18 8.89 4.68 -10.44
CA SER A 18 9.04 4.49 -11.87
C SER A 18 10.02 3.34 -12.16
N PRO A 19 9.98 2.71 -13.36
CA PRO A 19 10.95 1.69 -13.73
C PRO A 19 12.41 2.20 -13.71
N ASP A 20 12.61 3.52 -13.83
CA ASP A 20 13.91 4.19 -13.68
C ASP A 20 14.33 4.39 -12.20
N GLY A 21 13.44 4.12 -11.24
CA GLY A 21 13.68 4.30 -9.81
C GLY A 21 13.31 5.67 -9.26
N GLU A 22 12.71 6.56 -10.06
CA GLU A 22 12.17 7.82 -9.57
C GLU A 22 10.93 7.61 -8.70
N LEU A 23 10.86 8.31 -7.57
CA LEU A 23 9.70 8.25 -6.67
C LEU A 23 8.53 9.03 -7.28
N GLU A 24 7.53 8.31 -7.78
CA GLU A 24 6.32 8.89 -8.38
C GLU A 24 5.32 9.33 -7.32
N CYS A 25 5.26 8.58 -6.21
CA CYS A 25 4.23 8.74 -5.21
C CYS A 25 4.65 8.06 -3.91
N SER A 26 4.46 8.76 -2.78
CA SER A 26 4.73 8.26 -1.43
C SER A 26 3.65 8.82 -0.50
N ARG A 27 2.78 7.96 0.02
CA ARG A 27 1.68 8.37 0.91
C ARG A 27 1.48 7.38 2.04
N LEU A 28 0.92 7.88 3.14
CA LEU A 28 0.46 7.05 4.26
C LEU A 28 -0.99 6.62 4.02
N PHE A 29 -1.22 5.34 4.24
CA PHE A 29 -2.50 4.69 4.09
C PHE A 29 -2.89 4.01 5.40
N ASP A 30 -4.17 4.11 5.70
CA ASP A 30 -4.82 3.34 6.75
C ASP A 30 -5.33 2.03 6.15
N VAL A 31 -5.20 0.91 6.87
CA VAL A 31 -5.59 -0.41 6.36
C VAL A 31 -6.77 -0.96 7.12
N THR A 32 -7.74 -1.49 6.36
CA THR A 32 -8.86 -2.22 6.93
C THR A 32 -9.00 -3.58 6.23
N PRO A 33 -9.01 -4.70 6.98
CA PRO A 33 -8.82 -4.81 8.44
C PRO A 33 -7.36 -4.56 8.89
N SER A 34 -7.15 -4.14 10.14
CA SER A 34 -5.82 -3.81 10.70
C SER A 34 -4.90 -5.02 10.94
N SER A 35 -5.37 -6.23 10.65
CA SER A 35 -4.60 -7.48 10.75
C SER A 35 -3.60 -7.70 9.61
N PHE A 36 -3.37 -6.70 8.76
CA PHE A 36 -2.41 -6.80 7.66
C PHE A 36 -0.98 -6.86 8.19
N ASP A 37 -0.21 -7.86 7.75
CA ASP A 37 1.19 -7.99 8.14
C ASP A 37 2.12 -7.85 6.93
N VAL A 38 2.92 -6.78 6.92
CA VAL A 38 3.83 -6.46 5.81
C VAL A 38 5.00 -7.47 5.66
N LYS A 39 5.24 -8.33 6.66
CA LYS A 39 6.31 -9.33 6.60
C LYS A 39 5.85 -10.63 5.94
N GLN A 40 4.54 -10.82 5.77
CA GLN A 40 3.97 -11.97 5.08
C GLN A 40 3.90 -11.72 3.57
N PRO A 41 3.82 -12.78 2.74
CA PRO A 41 3.61 -12.61 1.30
C PRO A 41 2.27 -11.93 1.03
N PHE A 42 2.29 -10.94 0.13
CA PHE A 42 1.11 -10.19 -0.27
C PHE A 42 1.22 -9.75 -1.73
N GLU A 43 0.09 -9.45 -2.36
CA GLU A 43 0.02 -9.03 -3.76
C GLU A 43 -0.81 -7.75 -3.90
N PHE A 44 -0.26 -6.73 -4.56
CA PHE A 44 -1.00 -5.54 -4.92
C PHE A 44 -1.91 -5.83 -6.11
N THR A 45 -3.21 -5.55 -5.98
CA THR A 45 -4.19 -5.81 -7.04
C THR A 45 -4.74 -4.55 -7.70
N TYR A 46 -4.94 -3.47 -6.95
CA TYR A 46 -5.51 -2.24 -7.49
C TYR A 46 -4.88 -1.03 -6.82
N LEU A 47 -4.65 0.04 -7.59
CA LEU A 47 -4.16 1.32 -7.10
C LEU A 47 -4.80 2.47 -7.88
N SER A 48 -5.77 3.16 -7.30
CA SER A 48 -6.39 4.34 -7.93
C SER A 48 -5.63 5.58 -7.56
N HIS A 49 -4.89 6.17 -8.51
CA HIS A 49 -4.33 7.52 -8.37
C HIS A 49 -3.56 7.79 -7.06
N CYS A 50 -2.97 6.74 -6.45
CA CYS A 50 -2.36 6.83 -5.12
C CYS A 50 -3.29 7.29 -3.98
N LYS A 51 -4.61 7.19 -4.15
CA LYS A 51 -5.59 7.52 -3.11
C LYS A 51 -6.11 6.29 -2.37
N GLU A 52 -6.24 5.19 -3.11
CA GLU A 52 -6.61 3.89 -2.58
C GLU A 52 -5.75 2.82 -3.21
N CYS A 53 -5.50 1.74 -2.48
CA CYS A 53 -5.00 0.52 -3.05
C CYS A 53 -5.55 -0.71 -2.33
N THR A 54 -5.54 -1.84 -3.03
CA THR A 54 -5.96 -3.12 -2.47
C THR A 54 -4.82 -4.10 -2.54
N ILE A 55 -4.62 -4.80 -1.43
CA ILE A 55 -3.60 -5.83 -1.30
C ILE A 55 -4.31 -7.12 -0.91
N ILE A 56 -4.01 -8.21 -1.61
CA ILE A 56 -4.46 -9.55 -1.26
C ILE A 56 -3.34 -10.24 -0.48
N GLN A 57 -3.67 -10.74 0.70
CA GLN A 57 -2.77 -11.53 1.55
C GLN A 57 -3.56 -12.70 2.13
N ASN A 58 -3.05 -13.92 1.98
CA ASN A 58 -3.74 -15.14 2.43
C ASN A 58 -5.21 -15.21 1.98
N GLU A 59 -5.49 -14.85 0.72
CA GLU A 59 -6.85 -14.78 0.14
C GLU A 59 -7.78 -13.73 0.78
N VAL A 60 -7.27 -12.94 1.73
CA VAL A 60 -7.97 -11.80 2.34
C VAL A 60 -7.61 -10.52 1.59
N THR A 61 -8.63 -9.74 1.25
CA THR A 61 -8.43 -8.42 0.61
C THR A 61 -8.37 -7.33 1.68
N TYR A 62 -7.26 -6.62 1.70
CA TYR A 62 -7.00 -5.48 2.56
C TYR A 62 -7.12 -4.20 1.74
N LYS A 63 -7.94 -3.26 2.23
CA LYS A 63 -8.13 -1.97 1.58
C LYS A 63 -7.31 -0.92 2.29
N PHE A 64 -6.50 -0.22 1.52
CA PHE A 64 -5.67 0.88 1.96
C PHE A 64 -6.27 2.17 1.41
N TYR A 65 -6.58 3.13 2.27
CA TYR A 65 -7.08 4.44 1.87
C TYR A 65 -6.26 5.53 2.55
N THR A 66 -6.00 6.60 1.81
CA THR A 66 -5.40 7.81 2.39
C THR A 66 -6.49 8.85 2.62
N ASN A 67 -6.45 9.52 3.77
CA ASN A 67 -7.38 10.61 4.09
C ASN A 67 -6.80 12.00 3.77
N GLU A 68 -5.70 12.06 3.01
CA GLU A 68 -5.14 13.33 2.51
C GLU A 68 -6.13 13.97 1.52
N TYR A 69 -6.72 15.09 1.97
CA TYR A 69 -7.68 15.93 1.26
C TYR A 69 -7.03 16.74 0.13
#